data_AF-A0A9X5X719-F1
#
_entry.id   AF-A0A9X5X719-F1
#
_cell.length_a   1.000
_cell.length_b   1.000
_cell.length_c   1.000
_cell.angle_alpha   90.00
_cell.angle_beta   90.00
_cell.angle_gamma   90.00
#
_symmetry.space_group_name_H-M   'P 1'
#
loop_
_entity.id
_entity.type
_entity.pdbx_description
1 polymer ?
#
loop_
_entity_poly.entity_id
_entity_poly.type
_entity_poly.pdbx_seq_one_letter_code
_entity_poly.pdbx_strand_id
1 'polypeptide(L)'
;GALRAEGFQDVALLDTPDGTQSVYGFLPGPEGAKTVLLYAHYDVQPPLDEAAWTTPPFELTERDGRWYGRGAADCKGGFIMHLLALRALKANGGVPVGVKVIVEGSEEQGTGGLERYAEQHPELLTADTVVIGDVGNFRLGLPTVTSTLRGMTLVRVQIDTLEGNLHSGQFGGAAPDALGALIRVLDSLRAEDGSTTIDGLTGDARWEGLQYQEEAFRKDAKVLDGVELIGSGTVADRIWARPAVTVLGIDCPPVVGATPSVQAGSRCRAR
;
A
#
# COMPACT_ATOMS: atom_id res chain seq x y z
N GLY A 1 -3.12 12.26 -24.60
CA GLY A 1 -4.32 12.11 -25.45
C GLY A 1 -5.58 12.40 -24.66
N ALA A 2 -5.93 11.54 -23.70
CA ALA A 2 -7.17 11.63 -22.93
C ALA A 2 -7.44 13.00 -22.28
N LEU A 3 -6.47 13.58 -21.57
CA LEU A 3 -6.63 14.90 -20.94
C LEU A 3 -6.93 16.02 -21.93
N ARG A 4 -6.24 16.05 -23.07
CA ARG A 4 -6.48 17.05 -24.13
C ARG A 4 -7.88 16.93 -24.71
N ALA A 5 -8.40 15.71 -24.86
CA ALA A 5 -9.79 15.47 -25.28
C ALA A 5 -10.80 16.01 -24.27
N GLU A 6 -10.42 16.09 -22.99
CA GLU A 6 -11.19 16.74 -21.93
C GLU A 6 -10.91 18.25 -21.79
N GLY A 7 -10.21 18.89 -22.73
CA GLY A 7 -9.99 20.33 -22.70
C GLY A 7 -8.96 20.80 -21.67
N PHE A 8 -8.18 19.89 -21.09
CA PHE A 8 -7.04 20.27 -20.26
C PHE A 8 -5.98 20.99 -21.11
N GLN A 9 -5.48 22.08 -20.56
CA GLN A 9 -4.36 22.89 -21.01
C GLN A 9 -3.07 22.41 -20.32
N ASP A 10 -1.93 22.89 -20.81
CA ASP A 10 -0.59 22.62 -20.26
C ASP A 10 -0.28 21.13 -20.04
N VAL A 11 -0.88 20.27 -20.88
CA VAL A 11 -0.71 18.82 -20.76
C VAL A 11 0.72 18.44 -21.11
N ALA A 12 1.47 18.02 -20.11
CA ALA A 12 2.90 17.76 -20.18
C ALA A 12 3.27 16.44 -19.49
N LEU A 13 4.43 15.91 -19.86
CA LEU A 13 5.14 14.90 -19.10
C LEU A 13 6.17 15.63 -18.23
N LEU A 14 6.13 15.35 -16.94
CA LEU A 14 7.01 15.94 -15.93
C LEU A 14 8.03 14.88 -15.54
N ASP A 15 9.30 15.16 -15.80
CA ASP A 15 10.40 14.27 -15.39
C ASP A 15 10.58 14.36 -13.87
N THR A 16 10.35 13.25 -13.18
CA THR A 16 10.44 13.20 -11.72
C THR A 16 11.86 12.80 -11.26
N PRO A 17 12.30 13.18 -10.05
CA PRO A 17 13.66 12.91 -9.56
C PRO A 17 14.04 11.44 -9.40
N ASP A 18 13.11 10.51 -9.57
CA ASP A 18 13.34 9.06 -9.60
C ASP A 18 13.55 8.51 -11.03
N GLY A 19 13.56 9.38 -12.04
CA GLY A 19 13.76 9.01 -13.44
C GLY A 19 12.51 8.51 -14.16
N THR A 20 11.33 8.63 -13.53
CA THR A 20 10.05 8.35 -14.17
C THR A 20 9.39 9.62 -14.70
N GLN A 21 8.21 9.49 -15.30
CA GLN A 21 7.45 10.62 -15.83
C GLN A 21 6.05 10.64 -15.24
N SER A 22 5.64 11.80 -14.74
CA SER A 22 4.26 12.06 -14.33
C SER A 22 3.51 12.84 -15.39
N VAL A 23 2.25 12.51 -15.63
CA VAL A 23 1.39 13.27 -16.56
C VAL A 23 0.73 14.41 -15.79
N TYR A 24 0.88 15.64 -16.25
CA TYR A 24 0.16 16.80 -15.72
C TYR A 24 -0.87 17.34 -16.71
N GLY A 25 -1.89 18.01 -16.18
CA GLY A 25 -2.74 18.91 -16.96
C GLY A 25 -3.53 19.86 -16.07
N PHE A 26 -3.96 20.99 -16.65
CA PHE A 26 -4.81 21.96 -15.99
C PHE A 26 -6.08 22.27 -16.80
N LEU A 27 -7.25 22.10 -16.20
CA LEU A 27 -8.53 22.54 -16.75
C LEU A 27 -8.97 23.81 -16.00
N PRO A 28 -9.02 24.98 -16.66
CA PRO A 28 -9.40 26.22 -16.00
C PRO A 28 -10.87 26.17 -15.54
N GLY A 29 -11.09 26.64 -14.32
CA GLY A 29 -12.43 26.88 -13.77
C GLY A 29 -12.90 28.31 -14.04
N PRO A 30 -14.12 28.66 -13.58
CA PRO A 30 -14.58 30.04 -13.55
C PRO A 30 -13.63 30.97 -12.78
N GLU A 31 -13.67 32.27 -13.08
CA GLU A 31 -12.88 33.26 -12.35
C GLU A 31 -13.17 33.22 -10.84
N GLY A 32 -12.10 33.18 -10.03
CA GLY A 32 -12.21 33.07 -8.56
C GLY A 32 -12.62 31.69 -8.04
N ALA A 33 -12.76 30.68 -8.90
CA ALA A 33 -13.13 29.34 -8.49
C ALA A 33 -12.01 28.66 -7.69
N LYS A 34 -12.41 27.78 -6.78
CA LYS A 34 -11.52 26.86 -6.05
C LYS A 34 -10.86 25.88 -7.01
N THR A 35 -9.70 25.35 -6.64
CA THR A 35 -8.95 24.36 -7.42
C THR A 35 -8.97 23.00 -6.73
N VAL A 36 -9.27 21.95 -7.51
CA VAL A 36 -9.17 20.55 -7.09
C VAL A 36 -8.01 19.89 -7.82
N LEU A 37 -7.14 19.19 -7.09
CA LEU A 37 -6.13 18.30 -7.66
C LEU A 37 -6.66 16.87 -7.69
N LEU A 38 -6.70 16.27 -8.87
CA LEU A 38 -7.01 14.85 -9.05
C LEU A 38 -5.70 14.08 -9.16
N TYR A 39 -5.49 13.13 -8.26
CA TYR A 39 -4.33 12.22 -8.30
C TYR A 39 -4.78 10.81 -8.68
N ALA A 40 -3.94 10.14 -9.47
CA ALA A 40 -3.94 8.69 -9.70
C ALA A 40 -2.52 8.27 -10.11
N HIS A 41 -2.29 6.97 -10.31
CA HIS A 41 -1.07 6.47 -10.93
C HIS A 41 -1.40 5.54 -12.12
N TYR A 42 -0.46 5.40 -13.05
CA TYR A 42 -0.62 4.60 -14.27
C TYR A 42 0.28 3.37 -14.33
N ASP A 43 1.32 3.31 -13.49
CA ASP A 43 2.09 2.10 -13.30
C ASP A 43 1.24 1.04 -12.58
N VAL A 44 1.73 -0.20 -12.62
CA VAL A 44 0.99 -1.35 -12.11
C VAL A 44 1.99 -2.38 -11.58
N GLN A 45 1.61 -3.11 -10.53
CA GLN A 45 2.37 -4.31 -10.13
C GLN A 45 2.59 -5.29 -11.30
N PRO A 46 3.71 -6.05 -11.31
CA PRO A 46 3.91 -7.13 -12.27
C PRO A 46 2.82 -8.22 -12.14
N PRO A 47 2.60 -9.02 -13.20
CA PRO A 47 1.63 -10.13 -13.16
C PRO A 47 2.12 -11.33 -12.34
N LEU A 48 3.43 -11.39 -12.06
CA LEU A 48 4.12 -12.51 -11.40
C LEU A 48 3.93 -13.83 -12.17
N ASP A 49 3.17 -14.78 -11.64
CA ASP A 49 2.88 -16.07 -12.28
C ASP A 49 1.65 -15.94 -13.19
N GLU A 50 1.87 -15.85 -14.51
CA GLU A 50 0.79 -15.77 -15.50
C GLU A 50 -0.13 -17.00 -15.49
N ALA A 51 0.37 -18.18 -15.14
CA ALA A 51 -0.44 -19.40 -15.11
C ALA A 51 -1.48 -19.39 -13.97
N ALA A 52 -1.27 -18.56 -12.95
CA ALA A 52 -2.22 -18.37 -11.86
C ALA A 52 -3.42 -17.47 -12.27
N TRP A 53 -3.37 -16.81 -13.42
CA TRP A 53 -4.44 -15.92 -13.88
C TRP A 53 -5.53 -16.70 -14.63
N THR A 54 -6.80 -16.39 -14.32
CA THR A 54 -7.95 -16.97 -15.04
C THR A 54 -8.30 -16.25 -16.35
N THR A 55 -7.69 -15.08 -16.59
CA THR A 55 -7.82 -14.24 -17.79
C THR A 55 -6.45 -13.59 -18.06
N PRO A 56 -6.07 -13.27 -19.32
CA PRO A 56 -4.78 -12.65 -19.58
C PRO A 56 -4.61 -11.34 -18.77
N PRO A 57 -3.48 -11.13 -18.07
CA PRO A 57 -3.35 -10.04 -17.09
C PRO A 57 -3.47 -8.65 -17.72
N PHE A 58 -3.03 -8.48 -18.97
CA PHE A 58 -3.05 -7.19 -19.66
C PHE A 58 -4.14 -7.09 -20.74
N GLU A 59 -5.07 -8.05 -20.78
CA GLU A 59 -6.27 -7.98 -21.59
C GLU A 59 -7.49 -7.77 -20.70
N LEU A 60 -8.07 -6.59 -20.79
CA LEU A 60 -9.22 -6.22 -19.99
C LEU A 60 -10.43 -7.09 -20.36
N THR A 61 -10.81 -8.00 -19.47
CA THR A 61 -11.81 -9.04 -19.73
C THR A 61 -13.03 -8.86 -18.82
N GLU A 62 -14.23 -8.74 -19.39
CA GLU A 62 -15.47 -8.72 -18.62
C GLU A 62 -15.97 -10.14 -18.33
N ARG A 63 -16.28 -10.43 -17.06
CA ARG A 63 -16.89 -11.70 -16.62
C ARG A 63 -17.72 -11.49 -15.35
N ASP A 64 -18.92 -12.07 -15.29
CA ASP A 64 -19.81 -12.02 -14.11
C ASP A 64 -20.05 -10.59 -13.57
N GLY A 65 -20.20 -9.62 -14.47
CA GLY A 65 -20.41 -8.21 -14.13
C GLY A 65 -19.18 -7.52 -13.53
N ARG A 66 -17.98 -8.08 -13.72
CA ARG A 66 -16.70 -7.53 -13.26
C ARG A 66 -15.70 -7.45 -14.40
N TRP A 67 -14.79 -6.49 -14.27
CA TRP A 67 -13.69 -6.29 -15.19
C TRP A 67 -12.40 -6.84 -14.59
N TYR A 68 -11.76 -7.77 -15.28
CA TYR A 68 -10.53 -8.43 -14.88
C TYR A 68 -9.36 -7.91 -15.72
N GLY A 69 -8.30 -7.48 -15.06
CA GLY A 69 -7.08 -7.01 -15.68
C GLY A 69 -6.16 -6.31 -14.66
N ARG A 70 -4.86 -6.47 -14.82
CA ARG A 70 -3.85 -5.75 -14.04
C ARG A 70 -3.99 -4.25 -14.31
N GLY A 71 -4.12 -3.46 -13.24
CA GLY A 71 -4.39 -2.03 -13.34
C GLY A 71 -5.88 -1.66 -13.27
N ALA A 72 -6.80 -2.62 -13.40
CA ALA A 72 -8.22 -2.30 -13.51
C ALA A 72 -8.79 -1.62 -12.25
N ALA A 73 -8.39 -2.09 -11.06
CA ALA A 73 -8.74 -1.45 -9.79
C ALA A 73 -7.68 -0.46 -9.30
N ASP A 74 -6.40 -0.82 -9.45
CA ASP A 74 -5.24 -0.15 -8.87
C ASP A 74 -4.22 0.19 -9.98
N CYS A 75 -4.16 1.43 -10.48
CA CYS A 75 -5.09 2.55 -10.25
C CYS A 75 -5.69 3.11 -11.56
N LYS A 76 -5.53 2.41 -12.70
CA LYS A 76 -6.04 2.91 -14.00
C LYS A 76 -7.55 3.12 -13.98
N GLY A 77 -8.30 2.27 -13.28
CA GLY A 77 -9.74 2.47 -13.05
C GLY A 77 -10.06 3.78 -12.34
N GLY A 78 -9.25 4.15 -11.34
CA GLY A 78 -9.33 5.43 -10.64
C GLY A 78 -9.12 6.64 -11.54
N PHE A 79 -8.11 6.59 -12.40
CA PHE A 79 -7.88 7.64 -13.40
C PHE A 79 -9.05 7.76 -14.38
N ILE A 80 -9.58 6.64 -14.88
CA ILE A 80 -10.74 6.64 -15.77
C ILE A 80 -11.98 7.18 -15.05
N MET A 81 -12.18 6.84 -13.78
CA MET A 81 -13.27 7.36 -12.95
C MET A 81 -13.24 8.90 -12.89
N HIS A 82 -12.06 9.51 -12.66
CA HIS A 82 -11.90 10.97 -12.69
C HIS A 82 -12.34 11.57 -14.04
N LEU A 83 -11.90 11.00 -15.16
CA LEU A 83 -12.30 11.48 -16.49
C LEU A 83 -13.80 11.37 -16.73
N LEU A 84 -14.42 10.26 -16.32
CA LEU A 84 -15.85 10.05 -16.47
C LEU A 84 -16.67 11.02 -15.59
N ALA A 85 -16.20 11.30 -14.37
CA ALA A 85 -16.83 12.30 -13.51
C ALA A 85 -16.79 13.70 -14.14
N LEU A 86 -15.65 14.11 -14.72
CA LEU A 86 -15.53 15.39 -15.43
C LEU A 86 -16.45 15.47 -16.65
N ARG A 87 -16.56 14.40 -17.43
CA ARG A 87 -17.51 14.33 -18.56
C ARG A 87 -18.95 14.48 -18.09
N ALA A 88 -19.33 13.80 -17.01
CA ALA A 88 -20.66 13.90 -16.44
C ALA A 88 -20.94 15.33 -15.97
N LEU A 89 -20.01 15.99 -15.29
CA LEU A 89 -20.16 17.39 -14.86
C LEU A 89 -20.33 18.34 -16.06
N LYS A 90 -19.50 18.20 -17.09
CA LYS A 90 -19.63 19.00 -18.33
C LYS A 90 -20.98 18.83 -19.00
N ALA A 91 -21.48 17.60 -19.07
CA ALA A 91 -22.81 17.31 -19.62
C ALA A 91 -23.95 17.88 -18.76
N ASN A 92 -23.70 18.16 -17.48
CA ASN A 92 -24.68 18.61 -16.50
C ASN A 92 -24.39 20.03 -15.97
N GLY A 93 -23.93 20.94 -16.84
CA GLY A 93 -23.80 22.37 -16.52
C GLY A 93 -22.38 22.88 -16.31
N GLY A 94 -21.36 22.06 -16.56
CA GLY A 94 -19.96 22.48 -16.54
C GLY A 94 -19.22 22.06 -15.27
N VAL A 95 -17.92 22.38 -15.23
CA VAL A 95 -17.06 22.11 -14.07
C VAL A 95 -16.94 23.40 -13.24
N PRO A 96 -17.46 23.45 -12.00
CA PRO A 96 -17.53 24.69 -11.22
C PRO A 96 -16.21 25.07 -10.52
N VAL A 97 -15.13 24.35 -10.78
CA VAL A 97 -13.81 24.47 -10.14
C VAL A 97 -12.71 24.41 -11.18
N GLY A 98 -11.54 24.97 -10.86
CA GLY A 98 -10.32 24.63 -11.58
C GLY A 98 -9.91 23.20 -11.25
N VAL A 99 -9.41 22.46 -12.24
CA VAL A 99 -8.97 21.08 -12.03
C VAL A 99 -7.54 20.94 -12.48
N LYS A 100 -6.66 20.61 -11.54
CA LYS A 100 -5.33 20.08 -11.83
C LYS A 100 -5.43 18.56 -11.81
N VAL A 101 -4.66 17.90 -12.66
CA VAL A 101 -4.52 16.44 -12.61
C VAL A 101 -3.05 16.10 -12.61
N ILE A 102 -2.69 15.13 -11.79
CA ILE A 102 -1.41 14.45 -11.90
C ILE A 102 -1.61 12.95 -11.92
N VAL A 103 -0.93 12.28 -12.86
CA VAL A 103 -0.93 10.82 -12.97
C VAL A 103 0.52 10.34 -12.90
N GLU A 104 0.89 9.77 -11.76
CA GLU A 104 2.25 9.29 -11.48
C GLU A 104 2.54 7.95 -12.17
N GLY A 105 3.84 7.65 -12.38
CA GLY A 105 4.31 6.43 -13.04
C GLY A 105 5.24 5.55 -12.20
N SER A 106 5.29 5.75 -10.89
CA SER A 106 6.18 5.04 -9.97
C SER A 106 5.60 4.79 -8.58
N GLU A 107 4.27 4.90 -8.40
CA GLU A 107 3.64 4.70 -7.09
C GLU A 107 3.97 3.32 -6.52
N GLU A 108 3.88 2.30 -7.37
CA GLU A 108 4.03 0.88 -7.00
C GLU A 108 5.48 0.52 -6.62
N GLN A 109 6.42 1.43 -6.92
CA GLN A 109 7.85 1.30 -6.61
C GLN A 109 8.22 1.98 -5.28
N GLY A 110 7.41 2.93 -4.80
CA GLY A 110 7.66 3.66 -3.55
C GLY A 110 8.98 4.45 -3.53
N THR A 111 9.38 5.01 -4.67
CA THR A 111 10.66 5.74 -4.86
C THR A 111 10.65 7.17 -4.30
N GLY A 112 9.49 7.69 -3.89
CA GLY A 112 9.32 9.08 -3.47
C GLY A 112 9.63 10.09 -4.60
N GLY A 113 9.40 9.68 -5.85
CA GLY A 113 9.61 10.52 -7.03
C GLY A 113 8.71 11.74 -7.03
N LEU A 114 7.39 11.52 -6.97
CA LEU A 114 6.43 12.62 -6.99
C LEU A 114 6.48 13.49 -5.73
N GLU A 115 6.72 12.91 -4.55
CA GLU A 115 6.86 13.67 -3.31
C GLU A 115 7.94 14.76 -3.44
N ARG A 116 9.15 14.36 -3.86
CA ARG A 116 10.26 15.30 -4.08
C ARG A 116 9.96 16.29 -5.21
N TYR A 117 9.24 15.86 -6.24
CA TYR A 117 8.82 16.77 -7.31
C TYR A 117 7.83 17.82 -6.80
N ALA A 118 6.90 17.43 -5.93
CA ALA A 118 5.92 18.32 -5.33
C ALA A 118 6.55 19.40 -4.44
N GLU A 119 7.57 19.03 -3.67
CA GLU A 119 8.35 19.97 -2.87
C GLU A 119 9.10 21.00 -3.73
N GLN A 120 9.58 20.59 -4.91
CA GLN A 120 10.33 21.45 -5.84
C GLN A 120 9.42 22.34 -6.69
N HIS A 121 8.17 21.91 -6.93
CA HIS A 121 7.20 22.57 -7.82
C HIS A 121 5.83 22.74 -7.16
N PRO A 122 5.74 23.38 -5.98
CA PRO A 122 4.49 23.49 -5.24
C PRO A 122 3.38 24.20 -6.03
N GLU A 123 3.72 25.12 -6.94
CA GLU A 123 2.77 25.83 -7.78
C GLU A 123 1.97 24.91 -8.70
N LEU A 124 2.56 23.80 -9.16
CA LEU A 124 1.90 22.84 -10.04
C LEU A 124 0.88 21.99 -9.27
N LEU A 125 1.04 21.84 -7.95
CA LEU A 125 0.29 20.86 -7.15
C LEU A 125 -0.57 21.51 -6.06
N THR A 126 -0.34 22.78 -5.73
CA THR A 126 -1.18 23.53 -4.80
C THR A 126 -2.62 23.56 -5.29
N ALA A 127 -3.54 23.12 -4.43
CA ALA A 127 -4.98 23.07 -4.66
C ALA A 127 -5.72 23.27 -3.32
N ASP A 128 -6.99 23.66 -3.38
CA ASP A 128 -7.84 23.77 -2.19
C ASP A 128 -8.29 22.39 -1.68
N THR A 129 -8.28 21.36 -2.54
CA THR A 129 -8.63 19.98 -2.19
C THR A 129 -7.92 19.01 -3.12
N VAL A 130 -7.50 17.86 -2.57
CA VAL A 130 -6.93 16.75 -3.34
C VAL A 130 -7.90 15.57 -3.30
N VAL A 131 -8.15 14.96 -4.45
CA VAL A 131 -8.94 13.73 -4.57
C VAL A 131 -8.06 12.65 -5.20
N ILE A 132 -7.83 11.60 -4.43
CA ILE A 132 -6.97 10.47 -4.80
C ILE A 132 -7.86 9.35 -5.34
N GLY A 133 -7.59 8.88 -6.56
CA GLY A 133 -8.34 7.84 -7.25
C GLY A 133 -7.94 6.42 -6.89
N ASP A 134 -7.28 6.20 -5.75
CA ASP A 134 -6.45 5.01 -5.49
C ASP A 134 -6.91 4.20 -4.27
N VAL A 135 -8.18 4.35 -3.87
CA VAL A 135 -8.75 3.60 -2.75
C VAL A 135 -10.13 3.09 -3.12
N GLY A 136 -10.35 1.80 -2.88
CA GLY A 136 -11.64 1.15 -3.10
C GLY A 136 -12.66 1.41 -1.98
N ASN A 137 -13.87 0.91 -2.20
CA ASN A 137 -14.91 0.92 -1.17
C ASN A 137 -14.59 -0.06 -0.04
N PHE A 138 -15.02 0.27 1.19
CA PHE A 138 -14.91 -0.62 2.35
C PHE A 138 -15.56 -1.99 2.10
N ARG A 139 -16.74 -1.99 1.45
CA ARG A 139 -17.41 -3.20 0.98
C ARG A 139 -18.24 -2.95 -0.26
N LEU A 140 -18.59 -4.02 -0.96
CA LEU A 140 -19.46 -3.96 -2.13
C LEU A 140 -20.79 -3.25 -1.79
N GLY A 141 -21.18 -2.30 -2.64
CA GLY A 141 -22.45 -1.58 -2.50
C GLY A 141 -22.46 -0.47 -1.44
N LEU A 142 -21.34 -0.21 -0.75
CA LEU A 142 -21.21 0.90 0.20
C LEU A 142 -20.15 1.90 -0.29
N PRO A 143 -20.55 3.00 -0.97
CA PRO A 143 -19.64 4.08 -1.31
C PRO A 143 -18.87 4.56 -0.08
N THR A 144 -17.56 4.65 -0.19
CA THR A 144 -16.68 5.00 0.94
C THR A 144 -15.81 6.19 0.56
N VAL A 145 -15.69 7.15 1.47
CA VAL A 145 -14.69 8.21 1.40
C VAL A 145 -13.63 7.90 2.43
N THR A 146 -12.41 7.62 1.96
CA THR A 146 -11.25 7.42 2.83
C THR A 146 -10.54 8.75 2.97
N SER A 147 -10.53 9.29 4.20
CA SER A 147 -9.89 10.58 4.50
C SER A 147 -8.50 10.43 5.10
N THR A 148 -8.16 9.24 5.61
CA THR A 148 -6.88 8.96 6.26
C THR A 148 -6.36 7.58 5.87
N LEU A 149 -5.04 7.45 5.80
CA LEU A 149 -4.32 6.19 5.63
C LEU A 149 -3.32 6.06 6.77
N ARG A 150 -2.95 4.81 7.12
CA ARG A 150 -1.84 4.60 8.04
C ARG A 150 -0.52 4.95 7.36
N GLY A 151 0.38 5.58 8.10
CA GLY A 151 1.79 5.63 7.71
C GLY A 151 2.41 4.23 7.70
N MET A 152 3.58 4.10 7.09
CA MET A 152 4.36 2.87 7.13
C MET A 152 5.86 3.17 7.13
N THR A 153 6.65 2.20 7.58
CA THR A 153 8.09 2.18 7.41
C THR A 153 8.54 0.75 7.14
N LEU A 154 9.67 0.56 6.47
CA LEU A 154 10.26 -0.74 6.23
C LEU A 154 11.58 -0.85 6.99
N VAL A 155 11.70 -1.88 7.83
CA VAL A 155 12.89 -2.12 8.63
C VAL A 155 13.54 -3.43 8.22
N ARG A 156 14.86 -3.41 8.06
CA ARG A 156 15.68 -4.62 7.94
C ARG A 156 16.46 -4.81 9.22
N VAL A 157 16.33 -5.99 9.81
CA VAL A 157 17.11 -6.40 10.99
C VAL A 157 18.11 -7.45 10.54
N GLN A 158 19.38 -7.29 10.93
CA GLN A 158 20.44 -8.27 10.73
C GLN A 158 21.14 -8.52 12.06
N ILE A 159 21.35 -9.79 12.40
CA ILE A 159 22.07 -10.22 13.58
C ILE A 159 23.19 -11.15 13.12
N ASP A 160 24.42 -10.81 13.48
CA ASP A 160 25.61 -11.63 13.27
C ASP A 160 26.24 -11.92 14.64
N THR A 161 26.51 -13.19 14.92
CA THR A 161 26.99 -13.66 16.22
C THR A 161 28.30 -14.43 16.14
N LEU A 162 28.64 -14.99 14.97
CA LEU A 162 29.82 -15.83 14.74
C LEU A 162 30.42 -15.50 13.36
N GLU A 163 31.70 -15.83 13.15
CA GLU A 163 32.35 -15.68 11.84
C GLU A 163 31.86 -16.71 10.81
N GLY A 164 31.24 -17.80 11.27
CA GLY A 164 30.72 -18.87 10.42
C GLY A 164 29.91 -19.88 11.22
N ASN A 165 29.11 -20.67 10.52
CA ASN A 165 28.25 -21.67 11.14
C ASN A 165 29.09 -22.73 11.89
N LEU A 166 28.65 -23.11 13.09
CA LEU A 166 29.35 -24.08 13.93
C LEU A 166 28.54 -25.36 14.10
N HIS A 167 29.22 -26.50 14.24
CA HIS A 167 28.55 -27.79 14.48
C HIS A 167 27.74 -27.77 15.79
N SER A 168 26.41 -27.93 15.69
CA SER A 168 25.52 -27.75 16.85
C SER A 168 25.71 -28.79 17.95
N GLY A 169 26.19 -30.00 17.61
CA GLY A 169 26.53 -30.99 18.63
C GLY A 169 27.78 -30.68 19.45
N GLN A 170 28.69 -29.83 18.93
CA GLN A 170 29.94 -29.49 19.62
C GLN A 170 29.84 -28.15 20.35
N PHE A 171 29.14 -27.19 19.75
CA PHE A 171 29.07 -25.81 20.24
C PHE A 171 27.67 -25.40 20.71
N GLY A 172 26.65 -26.22 20.45
CA GLY A 172 25.26 -25.92 20.82
C GLY A 172 25.09 -25.78 22.33
N GLY A 173 24.19 -24.87 22.71
CA GLY A 173 23.93 -24.51 24.11
C GLY A 173 24.81 -23.37 24.65
N ALA A 174 26.05 -23.25 24.18
CA ALA A 174 26.96 -22.18 24.58
C ALA A 174 27.18 -21.12 23.49
N ALA A 175 27.27 -21.54 22.21
CA ALA A 175 27.49 -20.59 21.12
C ALA A 175 26.23 -19.72 20.87
N PRO A 176 26.41 -18.40 20.63
CA PRO A 176 25.30 -17.49 20.38
C PRO A 176 24.67 -17.76 19.00
N ASP A 177 23.46 -18.33 18.99
CA ASP A 177 22.71 -18.59 17.76
C ASP A 177 22.01 -17.33 17.24
N ALA A 178 22.43 -16.83 16.08
CA ALA A 178 21.84 -15.64 15.46
C ALA A 178 20.35 -15.81 15.10
N LEU A 179 19.94 -17.01 14.68
CA LEU A 179 18.54 -17.29 14.36
C LEU A 179 17.69 -17.30 15.63
N GLY A 180 18.20 -17.91 16.70
CA GLY A 180 17.56 -17.88 18.02
C GLY A 180 17.40 -16.45 18.54
N ALA A 181 18.43 -15.61 18.41
CA ALA A 181 18.36 -14.19 18.77
C ALA A 181 17.31 -13.44 17.93
N LEU A 182 17.24 -13.68 16.61
CA LEU A 182 16.26 -13.05 15.74
C LEU A 182 14.82 -13.43 16.12
N ILE A 183 14.58 -14.70 16.42
CA ILE A 183 13.26 -15.17 16.89
C ILE A 183 12.85 -14.38 18.14
N ARG A 184 13.76 -14.16 19.10
CA ARG A 184 13.44 -13.38 20.32
C ARG A 184 13.16 -11.91 20.03
N VAL A 185 13.90 -11.30 19.09
CA VAL A 185 13.64 -9.92 18.67
C VAL A 185 12.24 -9.82 18.05
N LEU A 186 11.88 -10.74 17.15
CA LEU A 186 10.57 -10.73 16.50
C LEU A 186 9.42 -11.00 17.48
N ASP A 187 9.62 -11.92 18.42
CA ASP A 187 8.67 -12.23 19.50
C ASP A 187 8.42 -11.00 20.40
N SER A 188 9.46 -10.23 20.74
CA SER A 188 9.31 -9.03 21.57
C SER A 188 8.48 -7.90 20.95
N LEU A 189 8.17 -7.97 19.65
CA LEU A 189 7.32 -6.99 18.97
C LEU A 189 5.82 -7.25 19.22
N ARG A 190 5.49 -8.28 20.00
CA ARG A 190 4.11 -8.68 20.32
C ARG A 190 3.95 -8.98 21.81
N ALA A 191 2.78 -8.62 22.34
CA ALA A 191 2.30 -9.10 23.62
C ALA A 191 1.82 -10.56 23.51
N GLU A 192 1.52 -11.18 24.65
CA GLU A 192 0.98 -12.55 24.74
C GLU A 192 -0.33 -12.72 23.95
N ASP A 193 -1.18 -11.69 23.90
CA ASP A 193 -2.41 -11.71 23.09
C ASP A 193 -2.16 -11.47 21.59
N GLY A 194 -0.92 -11.16 21.20
CA GLY A 194 -0.51 -10.85 19.82
C GLY A 194 -0.67 -9.38 19.42
N SER A 195 -1.09 -8.49 20.32
CA SER A 195 -1.06 -7.04 20.11
C SER A 195 0.38 -6.57 19.88
N THR A 196 0.59 -5.58 19.00
CA THR A 196 1.93 -5.02 18.75
C THR A 196 2.42 -4.23 19.96
N THR A 197 3.66 -4.51 20.39
CA THR A 197 4.33 -3.84 21.50
C THR A 197 5.67 -3.26 21.04
N ILE A 198 5.72 -1.94 20.89
CA ILE A 198 6.96 -1.22 20.57
C ILE A 198 7.13 -0.11 21.60
N ASP A 199 8.28 -0.10 22.27
CA ASP A 199 8.61 0.93 23.24
C ASP A 199 8.54 2.32 22.59
N GLY A 200 7.78 3.23 23.21
CA GLY A 200 7.57 4.58 22.70
C GLY A 200 6.41 4.73 21.70
N LEU A 201 5.72 3.66 21.32
CA LEU A 201 4.49 3.72 20.51
C LEU A 201 3.28 3.26 21.33
N THR A 202 2.23 4.08 21.37
CA THR A 202 0.99 3.71 22.04
C THR A 202 0.11 2.83 21.15
N GLY A 203 -0.48 1.79 21.74
CA GLY A 203 -1.33 0.81 21.06
C GLY A 203 -2.80 0.88 21.47
N ASP A 204 -3.24 1.97 22.09
CA ASP A 204 -4.54 2.11 22.75
C ASP A 204 -5.56 2.95 21.96
N ALA A 205 -5.16 3.50 20.81
CA ALA A 205 -6.02 4.27 19.93
C ALA A 205 -7.29 3.50 19.54
N ARG A 206 -8.39 4.26 19.38
CA ARG A 206 -9.73 3.76 19.05
C ARG A 206 -10.19 4.34 17.73
N TRP A 207 -10.85 3.51 16.93
CA TRP A 207 -11.45 3.92 15.67
C TRP A 207 -12.89 4.36 15.88
N GLU A 208 -13.16 5.63 15.62
CA GLU A 208 -14.50 6.23 15.79
C GLU A 208 -15.37 6.13 14.52
N GLY A 209 -14.78 5.74 13.39
CA GLY A 209 -15.47 5.64 12.11
C GLY A 209 -16.29 4.35 11.94
N LEU A 210 -16.55 4.01 10.69
CA LEU A 210 -17.22 2.78 10.31
C LEU A 210 -16.52 1.58 10.95
N GLN A 211 -17.27 0.70 11.61
CA GLN A 211 -16.72 -0.47 12.27
C GLN A 211 -16.61 -1.66 11.31
N TYR A 212 -15.54 -2.44 11.45
CA TYR A 212 -15.36 -3.71 10.77
C TYR A 212 -15.77 -4.83 11.73
N GLN A 213 -16.92 -5.44 11.47
CA GLN A 213 -17.39 -6.57 12.28
C GLN A 213 -16.44 -7.77 12.13
N GLU A 214 -16.16 -8.44 13.25
CA GLU A 214 -15.21 -9.54 13.28
C GLU A 214 -15.59 -10.67 12.32
N GLU A 215 -16.87 -11.07 12.29
CA GLU A 215 -17.35 -12.12 11.38
C GLU A 215 -17.06 -11.79 9.90
N ALA A 216 -17.29 -10.54 9.50
CA ALA A 216 -17.00 -10.08 8.15
C ALA A 216 -15.49 -10.11 7.86
N PHE A 217 -14.68 -9.61 8.81
CA PHE A 217 -13.22 -9.64 8.67
C PHE A 217 -12.69 -11.06 8.54
N ARG A 218 -13.19 -11.99 9.37
CA ARG A 218 -12.80 -13.40 9.32
C ARG A 218 -13.09 -14.02 7.96
N LYS A 219 -14.26 -13.72 7.38
CA LYS A 219 -14.62 -14.17 6.04
C LYS A 219 -13.72 -13.57 4.96
N ASP A 220 -13.50 -12.27 4.99
CA ASP A 220 -12.76 -11.54 3.96
C ASP A 220 -11.26 -11.88 4.00
N ALA A 221 -10.68 -12.00 5.20
CA ALA A 221 -9.31 -12.44 5.42
C ALA A 221 -9.11 -13.96 5.35
N LYS A 222 -10.19 -14.73 5.15
CA LYS A 222 -10.20 -16.20 5.07
C LYS A 222 -9.54 -16.86 6.30
N VAL A 223 -9.88 -16.37 7.49
CA VAL A 223 -9.42 -16.94 8.76
C VAL A 223 -9.96 -18.36 8.89
N LEU A 224 -9.08 -19.31 9.22
CA LEU A 224 -9.44 -20.73 9.35
C LEU A 224 -10.38 -20.97 10.54
N ASP A 225 -11.19 -22.01 10.43
CA ASP A 225 -12.06 -22.46 11.52
C ASP A 225 -11.22 -22.86 12.75
N GLY A 226 -11.64 -22.41 13.93
CA GLY A 226 -10.95 -22.65 15.20
C GLY A 226 -9.72 -21.78 15.47
N VAL A 227 -9.34 -20.88 14.56
CA VAL A 227 -8.19 -19.96 14.76
C VAL A 227 -8.66 -18.63 15.33
N GLU A 228 -8.10 -18.19 16.44
CA GLU A 228 -8.44 -16.89 17.05
C GLU A 228 -7.77 -15.71 16.34
N LEU A 229 -8.40 -14.53 16.39
CA LEU A 229 -7.76 -13.30 15.95
C LEU A 229 -6.80 -12.80 17.02
N ILE A 230 -5.64 -12.30 16.59
CA ILE A 230 -4.64 -11.74 17.50
C ILE A 230 -4.99 -10.31 17.94
N GLY A 231 -4.55 -9.96 19.14
CA GLY A 231 -4.68 -8.67 19.80
C GLY A 231 -6.06 -8.45 20.43
N SER A 232 -6.23 -7.26 21.02
CA SER A 232 -7.45 -6.87 21.74
C SER A 232 -8.15 -5.67 21.09
N GLY A 233 -9.38 -5.33 21.55
CA GLY A 233 -10.19 -4.25 20.97
C GLY A 233 -10.98 -4.66 19.73
N THR A 234 -11.59 -3.71 19.02
CA THR A 234 -12.33 -4.03 17.79
C THR A 234 -11.37 -4.32 16.64
N VAL A 235 -11.82 -5.01 15.58
CA VAL A 235 -11.00 -5.19 14.37
C VAL A 235 -10.61 -3.83 13.79
N ALA A 236 -11.55 -2.87 13.75
CA ALA A 236 -11.32 -1.52 13.25
C ALA A 236 -10.19 -0.79 14.00
N ASP A 237 -10.15 -0.91 15.34
CA ASP A 237 -9.06 -0.36 16.15
C ASP A 237 -7.71 -0.92 15.68
N ARG A 238 -7.63 -2.24 15.54
CA ARG A 238 -6.39 -2.97 15.21
C ARG A 238 -5.85 -2.63 13.82
N ILE A 239 -6.72 -2.49 12.82
CA ILE A 239 -6.29 -2.33 11.43
C ILE A 239 -6.18 -0.88 10.97
N TRP A 240 -6.86 0.07 11.62
CA TRP A 240 -6.90 1.47 11.17
C TRP A 240 -6.39 2.48 12.19
N ALA A 241 -6.57 2.24 13.49
CA ALA A 241 -6.17 3.20 14.52
C ALA A 241 -4.83 2.87 15.18
N ARG A 242 -4.45 1.59 15.24
CA ARG A 242 -3.29 1.12 16.00
C ARG A 242 -2.09 0.74 15.11
N PRO A 243 -0.87 0.84 15.65
CA PRO A 243 0.32 0.32 14.98
C PRO A 243 0.22 -1.20 14.83
N ALA A 244 0.83 -1.72 13.77
CA ALA A 244 0.95 -3.15 13.53
C ALA A 244 2.33 -3.44 12.92
N VAL A 245 2.93 -4.56 13.28
CA VAL A 245 4.16 -5.06 12.65
C VAL A 245 3.92 -6.38 11.94
N THR A 246 4.30 -6.42 10.67
CA THR A 246 4.24 -7.60 9.81
C THR A 246 5.65 -7.99 9.35
N VAL A 247 6.08 -9.20 9.69
CA VAL A 247 7.31 -9.79 9.14
C VAL A 247 7.04 -10.19 7.70
N LEU A 248 7.70 -9.53 6.74
CA LEU A 248 7.53 -9.75 5.32
C LEU A 248 8.41 -10.88 4.79
N GLY A 249 9.56 -11.11 5.43
CA GLY A 249 10.48 -12.17 5.06
C GLY A 249 11.54 -12.40 6.12
N ILE A 250 11.96 -13.65 6.24
CA ILE A 250 13.04 -14.09 7.12
C ILE A 250 14.01 -14.95 6.31
N ASP A 251 15.29 -14.65 6.41
CA ASP A 251 16.34 -15.48 5.84
C ASP A 251 16.80 -16.46 6.93
N CYS A 252 16.23 -17.66 6.86
CA CYS A 252 16.59 -18.80 7.67
C CYS A 252 16.82 -20.03 6.78
N PRO A 253 17.65 -21.00 7.22
CA PRO A 253 17.82 -22.24 6.47
C PRO A 253 16.47 -22.94 6.23
N PRO A 254 16.22 -23.45 5.01
CA PRO A 254 15.04 -24.28 4.77
C PRO A 254 15.13 -25.58 5.57
N VAL A 255 13.98 -26.12 5.98
CA VAL A 255 13.92 -27.41 6.70
C VAL A 255 14.55 -28.53 5.85
N VAL A 256 14.22 -28.56 4.57
CA VAL A 256 14.85 -29.49 3.61
C VAL A 256 16.28 -29.03 3.37
N GLY A 257 17.25 -29.86 3.75
CA GLY A 257 18.68 -29.57 3.60
C GLY A 257 19.31 -28.83 4.79
N ALA A 258 18.57 -28.57 5.87
CA ALA A 258 19.13 -28.04 7.10
C ALA A 258 20.22 -28.98 7.66
N THR A 259 21.37 -28.42 8.02
CA THR A 259 22.45 -29.15 8.69
C THR A 259 22.45 -28.86 10.19
N PRO A 260 22.94 -29.78 11.05
CA PRO A 260 23.11 -29.54 12.49
C PRO A 260 24.13 -28.42 12.78
N SER A 261 23.68 -27.18 12.69
CA SER A 261 24.52 -25.98 12.75
C SER A 261 23.92 -24.89 13.62
N VAL A 262 24.75 -24.28 14.47
CA VAL A 262 24.47 -22.97 15.09
C VAL A 262 24.63 -21.91 14.02
N GLN A 263 23.61 -21.08 13.82
CA GLN A 263 23.63 -20.07 12.77
C GLN A 263 24.47 -18.86 13.17
N ALA A 264 25.37 -18.47 12.29
CA ALA A 264 26.26 -17.33 12.50
C ALA A 264 25.60 -15.98 12.19
N GLY A 265 24.63 -15.98 11.28
CA GLY A 265 23.91 -14.77 10.88
C GLY A 265 22.47 -15.08 10.49
N SER A 266 21.58 -14.12 10.71
CA SER A 266 20.20 -14.15 10.23
C SER A 266 19.68 -12.74 9.99
N ARG A 267 18.72 -12.59 9.07
CA ARG A 267 18.13 -11.29 8.73
C ARG A 267 16.64 -11.43 8.46
N CYS A 268 15.90 -10.36 8.71
CA CYS A 268 14.49 -10.27 8.32
C CYS A 268 14.16 -8.88 7.75
N ARG A 269 13.03 -8.80 7.06
CA ARG A 269 12.38 -7.54 6.68
C ARG A 269 11.01 -7.49 7.33
N ALA A 270 10.69 -6.37 7.97
CA ALA A 270 9.39 -6.10 8.57
C ALA A 270 8.82 -4.77 8.10
N ARG A 271 7.50 -4.64 8.15
CA ARG A 271 6.72 -3.44 7.86
C ARG A 271 5.84 -3.08 9.06
#